data_AF-R9KEB1-F1
#
_entry.id   AF-R9KEB1-F1
#
_cell.length_a   1.000
_cell.length_b   1.000
_cell.length_c   1.000
_cell.angle_alpha   90.00
_cell.angle_beta   90.00
_cell.angle_gamma   90.00
#
_symmetry.space_group_name_H-M   'P 1'
#
loop_
_entity.id
_entity.type
_entity.pdbx_description
1 polymer ?
#
loop_
_entity_poly.entity_id
_entity_poly.type
_entity_poly.pdbx_seq_one_letter_code
_entity_poly.pdbx_strand_id
1 'polypeptide(L)'
;MTNPTMFDPIALENWYSDDENSLLLQTELEKYFQNYLPCFRSEPQRKLFQTFITGLLSPLERKSIEPVALHFSGEKYVRPMQQFFSRSPFGEQPLLDIYQELLSKQVGQAPGMLSVDDTCFVKKGKHSAGVKRQYCGRLGKTENCQSGVFLAFAGGNGYGLVDYGLYLPQEWFGEDFAQLYKECHIPEEKTFSTKNGIAVRLLNQAVHSGLFQARWIGCDAAYGNGHAFLDGLKLPEGVWYFAATNAKEQVFPEYPQMCYPETKRGRPRKHPVLSTKPVSVREIAEDSSVPWESVVLAEGAKGPILAERKYMRCYSCRKDGNRSYVKPGPEIWLYLRKYADGEIKYFVSNAPGGLAVQELDRAATLRCPIEQCFEECKSNLGMGHYECRSYQGWKRHMLFVMTAHLFTIHIREIFKKKRFH
;
A
#
# COMPACT_ATOMS: atom_id res chain seq x y z
N MET A 1 -13.00 -0.08 -19.33
CA MET A 1 -11.89 -0.23 -20.30
C MET A 1 -10.58 0.09 -19.61
N THR A 2 -9.67 -0.88 -19.55
CA THR A 2 -8.46 -1.02 -18.74
C THR A 2 -7.49 0.19 -18.82
N ASN A 3 -6.94 0.60 -17.66
CA ASN A 3 -5.91 1.63 -17.52
C ASN A 3 -4.66 1.19 -18.31
N PRO A 4 -4.04 2.02 -19.18
CA PRO A 4 -2.88 1.63 -20.01
C PRO A 4 -1.59 1.31 -19.21
N THR A 5 -1.62 1.47 -17.88
CA THR A 5 -0.58 0.96 -16.97
C THR A 5 -0.93 -0.37 -16.31
N MET A 6 -2.17 -0.86 -16.41
CA MET A 6 -2.56 -2.16 -15.84
C MET A 6 -1.78 -3.29 -16.49
N PHE A 7 -1.35 -4.23 -15.66
CA PHE A 7 -0.94 -5.54 -16.14
C PHE A 7 -2.11 -6.21 -16.86
N ASP A 8 -1.89 -6.58 -18.12
CA ASP A 8 -2.80 -7.45 -18.85
C ASP A 8 -2.12 -8.82 -18.99
N PRO A 9 -2.61 -9.90 -18.34
CA PRO A 9 -2.07 -11.25 -18.52
C PRO A 9 -2.14 -11.70 -19.99
N ILE A 10 -3.09 -11.18 -20.78
CA ILE A 10 -3.20 -11.46 -22.22
C ILE A 10 -1.98 -10.91 -22.97
N ALA A 11 -1.33 -9.85 -22.46
CA ALA A 11 -0.08 -9.36 -23.06
C ALA A 11 1.07 -10.37 -22.90
N LEU A 12 1.15 -11.09 -21.77
CA LEU A 12 2.14 -12.17 -21.60
C LEU A 12 1.79 -13.39 -22.45
N GLU A 13 0.52 -13.80 -22.51
CA GLU A 13 0.08 -14.88 -23.41
C GLU A 13 0.38 -14.56 -24.88
N ASN A 14 0.14 -13.32 -25.31
CA ASN A 14 0.50 -12.83 -26.64
C ASN A 14 2.02 -12.71 -26.85
N TRP A 15 2.82 -12.58 -25.79
CA TRP A 15 4.27 -12.61 -25.89
C TRP A 15 4.83 -14.02 -25.94
N TYR A 16 4.13 -15.01 -25.37
CA TYR A 16 4.47 -16.43 -25.50
C TYR A 16 4.03 -17.04 -26.84
N SER A 17 3.11 -16.41 -27.57
CA SER A 17 2.63 -16.91 -28.87
C SER A 17 3.58 -16.62 -30.05
N ASP A 18 4.66 -15.87 -29.83
CA ASP A 18 5.70 -15.56 -30.82
C ASP A 18 7.04 -16.13 -30.31
N ASP A 19 7.66 -17.01 -31.10
CA ASP A 19 8.88 -17.72 -30.74
C ASP A 19 10.05 -16.78 -30.39
N GLU A 20 10.17 -15.63 -31.08
CA GLU A 20 11.23 -14.66 -30.77
C GLU A 20 11.00 -13.95 -29.42
N ASN A 21 9.73 -13.65 -29.11
CA ASN A 21 9.35 -13.02 -27.84
C ASN A 21 9.48 -14.01 -26.67
N SER A 22 9.19 -15.29 -26.90
CA SER A 22 9.37 -16.36 -25.93
C SER A 22 10.85 -16.51 -25.53
N LEU A 23 11.77 -16.53 -26.50
CA LEU A 23 13.22 -16.61 -26.24
C LEU A 23 13.74 -15.37 -25.50
N LEU A 24 13.27 -14.18 -25.87
CA LEU A 24 13.61 -12.94 -25.16
C LEU A 24 13.15 -12.98 -23.70
N LEU A 25 11.90 -13.37 -23.46
CA LEU A 25 11.34 -13.48 -22.10
C LEU A 25 12.15 -14.44 -21.24
N GLN A 26 12.51 -15.61 -21.77
CA GLN A 26 13.32 -16.57 -21.07
C GLN A 26 14.71 -15.99 -20.73
N THR A 27 15.35 -15.37 -21.71
CA THR A 27 16.69 -14.75 -21.52
C THR A 27 16.66 -13.65 -20.46
N GLU A 28 15.65 -12.79 -20.49
CA GLU A 28 15.49 -11.71 -19.51
C GLU A 28 15.15 -12.24 -18.12
N LEU A 29 14.34 -13.30 -18.04
CA LEU A 29 14.02 -13.95 -16.76
C LEU A 29 15.25 -14.63 -16.15
N GLU A 30 16.08 -15.29 -16.96
CA GLU A 30 17.33 -15.89 -16.52
C GLU A 30 18.31 -14.85 -15.98
N LYS A 31 18.47 -13.71 -16.67
CA LYS A 31 19.25 -12.56 -16.18
C LYS A 31 18.67 -12.00 -14.88
N TYR A 32 17.34 -11.84 -14.83
CA TYR A 32 16.66 -11.32 -13.65
C TYR A 32 16.91 -12.21 -12.42
N PHE A 33 16.88 -13.53 -12.58
CA PHE A 33 17.19 -14.46 -11.50
C PHE A 33 18.59 -14.30 -10.94
N GLN A 34 19.60 -13.98 -11.77
CA GLN A 34 20.99 -13.83 -11.31
C GLN A 34 21.13 -12.82 -10.17
N ASN A 35 20.28 -11.79 -10.11
CA ASN A 35 20.27 -10.83 -9.02
C ASN A 35 20.00 -11.50 -7.66
N TYR A 36 19.14 -12.52 -7.62
CA TYR A 36 18.66 -13.13 -6.38
C TYR A 36 19.35 -14.45 -6.02
N LEU A 37 20.00 -15.14 -6.98
CA LEU A 37 20.68 -16.42 -6.72
C LEU A 37 21.71 -16.37 -5.57
N PRO A 38 22.46 -15.27 -5.33
CA PRO A 38 23.37 -15.15 -4.19
C PRO A 38 22.68 -15.27 -2.81
N CYS A 39 21.38 -15.03 -2.71
CA CYS A 39 20.62 -15.16 -1.45
C CYS A 39 20.40 -16.61 -1.03
N PHE A 40 20.65 -17.57 -1.93
CA PHE A 40 20.41 -18.98 -1.70
C PHE A 40 21.73 -19.74 -1.54
N ARG A 41 21.76 -20.63 -0.54
CA ARG A 41 22.94 -21.39 -0.12
C ARG A 41 23.17 -22.65 -0.96
N SER A 42 22.17 -23.11 -1.71
CA SER A 42 22.26 -24.36 -2.45
C SER A 42 21.52 -24.32 -3.79
N GLU A 43 21.99 -25.13 -4.74
CA GLU A 43 21.34 -25.30 -6.05
C GLU A 43 19.86 -25.72 -5.96
N PRO A 44 19.45 -26.64 -5.05
CA PRO A 44 18.03 -26.92 -4.84
C PRO A 44 17.22 -25.69 -4.45
N GLN A 45 17.71 -24.80 -3.57
CA GLN A 45 16.98 -23.58 -3.21
C GLN A 45 16.82 -22.64 -4.41
N ARG A 46 17.87 -22.48 -5.22
CA ARG A 46 17.85 -21.65 -6.44
C ARG A 46 16.80 -22.16 -7.42
N LYS A 47 16.80 -23.47 -7.71
CA LYS A 47 15.81 -24.10 -8.59
C LYS A 47 14.39 -23.91 -8.06
N LEU A 48 14.15 -24.16 -6.77
CA LEU A 48 12.83 -24.02 -6.17
C LEU A 48 12.32 -22.57 -6.20
N PHE A 49 13.20 -21.58 -6.00
CA PHE A 49 12.87 -20.16 -6.18
C PHE A 49 12.50 -19.85 -7.64
N GLN A 50 13.34 -20.24 -8.60
CA GLN A 50 13.10 -20.01 -10.02
C GLN A 50 11.79 -20.65 -10.48
N THR A 51 11.57 -21.92 -10.13
CA THR A 51 10.32 -22.65 -10.43
C THR A 51 9.11 -21.92 -9.87
N PHE A 52 9.17 -21.42 -8.64
CA PHE A 52 8.03 -20.73 -8.06
C PHE A 52 7.73 -19.41 -8.77
N ILE A 53 8.75 -18.58 -9.03
CA ILE A 53 8.58 -17.32 -9.77
C ILE A 53 8.04 -17.58 -11.19
N THR A 54 8.56 -18.59 -11.89
CA THR A 54 8.02 -19.01 -13.19
C THR A 54 6.55 -19.42 -13.08
N GLY A 55 6.18 -20.16 -12.03
CA GLY A 55 4.78 -20.51 -11.76
C GLY A 55 3.89 -19.32 -11.43
N LEU A 56 4.41 -18.25 -10.83
CA LEU A 56 3.67 -17.01 -10.63
C LEU A 56 3.44 -16.25 -11.95
N LEU A 57 4.36 -16.38 -12.90
CA LEU A 57 4.29 -15.72 -14.22
C LEU A 57 3.54 -16.55 -15.28
N SER A 58 3.22 -17.81 -15.02
CA SER A 58 2.59 -18.73 -15.96
C SER A 58 1.06 -18.54 -16.07
N PRO A 59 0.38 -19.18 -17.05
CA PRO A 59 -1.09 -19.11 -17.18
C PRO A 59 -1.83 -20.04 -16.19
N LEU A 60 -1.18 -20.54 -15.13
CA LEU A 60 -1.85 -21.38 -14.13
C LEU A 60 -3.00 -20.63 -13.45
N GLU A 61 -4.20 -21.22 -13.47
CA GLU A 61 -5.38 -20.69 -12.77
C GLU A 61 -5.12 -20.53 -11.27
N ARG A 62 -4.52 -21.56 -10.66
CA ARG A 62 -4.14 -21.57 -9.25
C ARG A 62 -2.61 -21.52 -9.10
N LYS A 63 -2.12 -20.36 -8.68
CA LYS A 63 -0.68 -20.08 -8.45
C LYS A 63 -0.26 -20.29 -6.99
N SER A 64 -0.58 -21.46 -6.43
CA SER A 64 -0.14 -21.87 -5.08
C SER A 64 1.01 -22.88 -5.15
N ILE A 65 1.59 -23.24 -4.00
CA ILE A 65 2.78 -24.11 -3.91
C ILE A 65 2.59 -25.43 -4.66
N GLU A 66 1.46 -26.11 -4.45
CA GLU A 66 1.22 -27.45 -4.99
C GLU A 66 0.98 -27.47 -6.50
N PRO A 67 0.05 -26.67 -7.07
CA PRO A 67 -0.14 -26.60 -8.53
C PRO A 67 1.14 -26.20 -9.27
N VAL A 68 1.91 -25.24 -8.75
CA VAL A 68 3.17 -24.82 -9.36
C VAL A 68 4.19 -25.96 -9.33
N ALA A 69 4.35 -26.64 -8.20
CA ALA A 69 5.27 -27.77 -8.09
C ALA A 69 4.86 -28.93 -9.01
N LEU A 70 3.56 -29.29 -9.07
CA LEU A 70 3.04 -30.34 -9.94
C LEU A 70 3.31 -30.03 -11.41
N HIS A 71 3.01 -28.80 -11.85
CA HIS A 71 3.14 -28.42 -13.26
C HIS A 71 4.59 -28.37 -13.73
N PHE A 72 5.50 -27.78 -12.94
CA PHE A 72 6.87 -27.50 -13.39
C PHE A 72 7.92 -28.50 -12.90
N SER A 73 7.60 -29.35 -11.93
CA SER A 73 8.60 -30.26 -11.32
C SER A 73 8.04 -31.66 -11.00
N GLY A 74 6.72 -31.84 -11.02
CA GLY A 74 6.04 -33.09 -10.71
C GLY A 74 5.81 -33.32 -9.21
N GLU A 75 5.01 -34.34 -8.90
CA GLU A 75 4.49 -34.64 -7.56
C GLU A 75 5.57 -34.74 -6.47
N LYS A 76 6.72 -35.34 -6.79
CA LYS A 76 7.85 -35.50 -5.86
C LYS A 76 8.41 -34.16 -5.33
N TYR A 77 8.13 -33.04 -6.01
CA TYR A 77 8.59 -31.71 -5.61
C TYR A 77 7.57 -30.89 -4.83
N VAL A 78 6.33 -31.36 -4.66
CA VAL A 78 5.32 -30.66 -3.82
C VAL A 78 5.84 -30.49 -2.40
N ARG A 79 6.34 -31.57 -1.78
CA ARG A 79 6.88 -31.52 -0.42
C ARG A 79 8.15 -30.68 -0.30
N PRO A 80 9.16 -30.80 -1.18
CA PRO A 80 10.28 -29.87 -1.25
C PRO A 80 9.87 -28.40 -1.37
N MET A 81 8.89 -28.06 -2.22
CA MET A 81 8.39 -26.68 -2.35
C MET A 81 7.74 -26.21 -1.04
N GLN A 82 6.92 -27.02 -0.38
CA GLN A 82 6.36 -26.68 0.93
C GLN A 82 7.45 -26.42 2.00
N GLN A 83 8.52 -27.22 2.03
CA GLN A 83 9.65 -27.04 2.94
C GLN A 83 10.47 -25.80 2.59
N PHE A 84 10.60 -25.49 1.29
CA PHE A 84 11.23 -24.27 0.81
C PHE A 84 10.58 -23.01 1.38
N PHE A 85 9.25 -22.97 1.45
CA PHE A 85 8.54 -21.84 2.05
C PHE A 85 8.55 -21.82 3.57
N SER A 86 8.48 -22.98 4.21
CA SER A 86 8.22 -23.05 5.66
C SER A 86 9.47 -23.12 6.53
N ARG A 87 10.57 -23.71 6.04
CA ARG A 87 11.72 -24.11 6.90
C ARG A 87 13.10 -23.92 6.26
N SER A 88 13.18 -23.68 4.96
CA SER A 88 14.47 -23.60 4.27
C SER A 88 15.35 -22.47 4.84
N PRO A 89 16.64 -22.71 5.10
CA PRO A 89 17.51 -21.77 5.82
C PRO A 89 18.08 -20.70 4.89
N PHE A 90 17.29 -19.67 4.58
CA PHE A 90 17.73 -18.42 3.97
C PHE A 90 16.98 -17.23 4.58
N GLY A 91 17.63 -16.07 4.64
CA GLY A 91 17.02 -14.85 5.17
C GLY A 91 16.21 -14.13 4.11
N GLU A 92 15.04 -13.60 4.48
CA GLU A 92 14.22 -12.81 3.53
C GLU A 92 14.76 -11.39 3.33
N GLN A 93 15.50 -10.84 4.29
CA GLN A 93 15.97 -9.45 4.22
C GLN A 93 16.89 -9.20 3.02
N PRO A 94 17.93 -10.01 2.74
CA PRO A 94 18.77 -9.79 1.55
C PRO A 94 18.00 -9.85 0.23
N LEU A 95 16.97 -10.71 0.13
CA LEU A 95 16.09 -10.76 -1.04
C LEU A 95 15.25 -9.49 -1.18
N LEU A 96 14.74 -8.97 -0.06
CA LEU A 96 13.99 -7.71 -0.02
C LEU A 96 14.88 -6.51 -0.36
N ASP A 97 16.13 -6.49 0.11
CA ASP A 97 17.08 -5.42 -0.17
C ASP A 97 17.37 -5.34 -1.68
N ILE A 98 17.70 -6.48 -2.31
CA ILE A 98 17.91 -6.57 -3.77
C ILE A 98 16.64 -6.15 -4.53
N TYR A 99 15.47 -6.62 -4.06
CA TYR A 99 14.20 -6.22 -4.64
C TYR A 99 13.97 -4.70 -4.59
N GLN A 100 14.20 -4.07 -3.43
CA GLN A 100 14.02 -2.63 -3.25
C GLN A 100 15.01 -1.83 -4.11
N GLU A 101 16.26 -2.29 -4.22
CA GLU A 101 17.24 -1.68 -5.12
C GLU A 101 16.80 -1.74 -6.59
N LEU A 102 16.37 -2.90 -7.07
CA LEU A 102 15.89 -3.06 -8.45
C LEU A 102 14.63 -2.22 -8.71
N LEU A 103 13.68 -2.24 -7.77
CA LEU A 103 12.47 -1.43 -7.85
C LEU A 103 12.80 0.05 -7.93
N SER A 104 13.69 0.56 -7.06
CA SER A 104 14.05 1.98 -7.02
C SER A 104 14.64 2.48 -8.34
N LYS A 105 15.49 1.67 -8.97
CA LYS A 105 16.07 1.97 -10.30
C LYS A 105 15.00 2.03 -11.38
N GLN A 106 14.00 1.17 -11.26
CA GLN A 106 12.96 1.02 -12.27
C GLN A 106 11.89 2.13 -12.23
N VAL A 107 11.37 2.45 -11.05
CA VAL A 107 10.25 3.40 -10.89
C VAL A 107 10.68 4.88 -11.00
N GLY A 108 11.98 5.14 -11.07
CA GLY A 108 12.57 6.45 -11.35
C GLY A 108 12.84 7.31 -10.12
N GLN A 109 13.70 8.32 -10.29
CA GLN A 109 14.25 9.15 -9.21
C GLN A 109 13.53 10.48 -8.96
N ALA A 110 12.50 10.81 -9.74
CA ALA A 110 11.74 12.04 -9.51
C ALA A 110 10.98 11.95 -8.17
N PRO A 111 10.76 13.08 -7.46
CA PRO A 111 10.03 13.06 -6.20
C PRO A 111 8.66 12.40 -6.38
N GLY A 112 8.48 11.28 -5.71
CA GLY A 112 7.33 10.40 -5.81
C GLY A 112 6.48 10.39 -4.54
N MET A 113 5.60 9.40 -4.46
CA MET A 113 4.76 9.15 -3.30
C MET A 113 5.04 7.76 -2.72
N LEU A 114 5.31 7.69 -1.42
CA LEU A 114 5.20 6.44 -0.65
C LEU A 114 3.77 6.32 -0.11
N SER A 115 3.07 5.26 -0.47
CA SER A 115 1.68 5.02 -0.05
C SER A 115 1.54 3.82 0.87
N VAL A 116 0.83 3.99 1.98
CA VAL A 116 0.45 2.90 2.88
C VAL A 116 -0.99 2.49 2.65
N ASP A 117 -1.21 1.18 2.56
CA ASP A 117 -2.54 0.57 2.53
C ASP A 117 -2.48 -0.85 3.11
N ASP A 118 -3.62 -1.41 3.49
CA ASP A 118 -3.72 -2.80 3.89
C ASP A 118 -4.67 -3.61 3.03
N THR A 119 -4.36 -4.90 2.91
CA THR A 119 -5.21 -5.84 2.21
C THR A 119 -5.46 -7.09 3.05
N CYS A 120 -6.68 -7.61 2.94
CA CYS A 120 -7.11 -8.82 3.63
C CYS A 120 -7.15 -10.04 2.71
N PHE A 121 -6.85 -11.20 3.29
CA PHE A 121 -6.82 -12.50 2.62
C PHE A 121 -7.72 -13.47 3.38
N VAL A 122 -8.83 -13.87 2.78
CA VAL A 122 -9.81 -14.76 3.40
C VAL A 122 -9.19 -16.14 3.62
N LYS A 123 -9.44 -16.73 4.80
CA LYS A 123 -8.97 -18.07 5.16
C LYS A 123 -10.14 -18.91 5.65
N LYS A 124 -10.16 -20.18 5.25
CA LYS A 124 -11.12 -21.16 5.76
C LYS A 124 -10.73 -21.71 7.14
N GLY A 125 -9.43 -21.90 7.39
CA GLY A 125 -8.91 -22.47 8.63
C GLY A 125 -8.53 -21.43 9.69
N LYS A 126 -8.26 -21.91 10.92
CA LYS A 126 -7.88 -21.10 12.10
C LYS A 126 -6.39 -21.16 12.46
N HIS A 127 -5.60 -21.92 11.72
CA HIS A 127 -4.21 -22.23 12.09
C HIS A 127 -3.16 -21.54 11.22
N SER A 128 -3.50 -20.42 10.59
CA SER A 128 -2.56 -19.59 9.83
C SER A 128 -2.17 -18.36 10.65
N ALA A 129 -0.89 -17.99 10.64
CA ALA A 129 -0.38 -16.85 11.40
C ALA A 129 -1.27 -15.60 11.24
N GLY A 130 -1.70 -14.99 12.34
CA GLY A 130 -2.49 -13.74 12.31
C GLY A 130 -3.91 -13.88 11.75
N VAL A 131 -4.43 -15.09 11.53
CA VAL A 131 -5.82 -15.26 11.10
C VAL A 131 -6.78 -14.93 12.24
N LYS A 132 -7.84 -14.18 11.94
CA LYS A 132 -8.91 -13.83 12.87
C LYS A 132 -10.18 -13.47 12.10
N ARG A 133 -11.35 -13.61 12.74
CA ARG A 133 -12.56 -12.90 12.32
C ARG A 133 -12.42 -11.40 12.54
N GLN A 134 -12.14 -10.68 11.46
CA GLN A 134 -11.93 -9.22 11.45
C GLN A 134 -12.53 -8.61 10.19
N TYR A 135 -12.67 -7.27 10.16
CA TYR A 135 -13.20 -6.60 8.99
C TYR A 135 -12.31 -6.86 7.76
N CYS A 136 -12.91 -7.44 6.73
CA CYS A 136 -12.24 -7.73 5.46
C CYS A 136 -12.72 -6.70 4.44
N GLY A 137 -11.90 -5.67 4.18
CA GLY A 137 -12.24 -4.59 3.25
C GLY A 137 -12.66 -5.11 1.87
N ARG A 138 -11.99 -6.15 1.37
CA ARG A 138 -12.34 -6.84 0.11
C ARG A 138 -13.78 -7.36 0.06
N LEU A 139 -14.32 -7.83 1.18
CA LEU A 139 -15.67 -8.39 1.25
C LEU A 139 -16.70 -7.40 1.83
N GLY A 140 -16.27 -6.21 2.28
CA GLY A 140 -17.12 -5.24 2.96
C GLY A 140 -17.71 -5.74 4.29
N LYS A 141 -17.21 -6.84 4.86
CA LYS A 141 -17.80 -7.50 6.04
C LYS A 141 -16.74 -8.13 6.95
N THR A 142 -17.14 -8.47 8.17
CA THR A 142 -16.32 -9.25 9.10
C THR A 142 -16.22 -10.70 8.62
N GLU A 143 -15.01 -11.17 8.38
CA GLU A 143 -14.74 -12.52 7.91
C GLU A 143 -13.45 -13.08 8.54
N ASN A 144 -13.30 -14.41 8.54
CA ASN A 144 -12.04 -15.03 8.93
C ASN A 144 -10.96 -14.74 7.87
N CYS A 145 -10.00 -13.88 8.20
CA CYS A 145 -8.96 -13.45 7.27
C CYS A 145 -7.64 -13.10 7.97
N GLN A 146 -6.57 -13.06 7.18
CA GLN A 146 -5.31 -12.40 7.54
C GLN A 146 -5.30 -11.00 6.93
N SER A 147 -4.56 -10.07 7.52
CA SER A 147 -4.38 -8.72 6.98
C SER A 147 -2.89 -8.40 6.89
N GLY A 148 -2.43 -7.95 5.72
CA GLY A 148 -1.08 -7.43 5.54
C GLY A 148 -1.12 -5.93 5.32
N VAL A 149 -0.24 -5.20 5.99
CA VAL A 149 0.04 -3.79 5.72
C VAL A 149 1.16 -3.73 4.70
N PHE A 150 0.99 -2.95 3.65
CA PHE A 150 1.95 -2.82 2.57
C PHE A 150 2.31 -1.35 2.36
N LEU A 151 3.54 -1.15 1.92
CA LEU A 151 4.03 0.12 1.43
C LEU A 151 4.21 0.00 -0.08
N ALA A 152 3.89 1.04 -0.83
CA ALA A 152 4.15 1.13 -2.26
C ALA A 152 4.83 2.46 -2.58
N PHE A 153 5.58 2.50 -3.68
CA PHE A 153 6.14 3.73 -4.21
C PHE A 153 5.60 3.99 -5.62
N ALA A 154 5.28 5.24 -5.87
CA ALA A 154 4.90 5.77 -7.18
C ALA A 154 5.91 6.85 -7.58
N GLY A 155 6.71 6.56 -8.60
CA GLY A 155 7.70 7.46 -9.17
C GLY A 155 7.31 7.95 -10.56
N GLY A 156 8.22 8.67 -11.21
CA GLY A 156 7.99 9.22 -12.56
C GLY A 156 7.87 8.15 -13.65
N ASN A 157 8.48 6.98 -13.47
CA ASN A 157 8.55 5.93 -14.49
C ASN A 157 7.60 4.75 -14.21
N GLY A 158 7.03 4.67 -13.01
CA GLY A 158 6.17 3.55 -12.65
C GLY A 158 5.90 3.46 -11.15
N TYR A 159 5.47 2.27 -10.73
CA TYR A 159 5.10 2.01 -9.35
C TYR A 159 5.33 0.56 -8.96
N GLY A 160 5.47 0.29 -7.66
CA GLY A 160 5.56 -1.06 -7.11
C GLY A 160 5.42 -1.09 -5.60
N LEU A 161 5.14 -2.27 -5.04
CA LEU A 161 5.18 -2.48 -3.59
C LEU A 161 6.63 -2.35 -3.11
N VAL A 162 6.88 -1.72 -1.96
CA VAL A 162 8.22 -1.48 -1.42
C VAL A 162 8.53 -2.46 -0.30
N ASP A 163 7.59 -2.61 0.63
CA ASP A 163 7.76 -3.41 1.84
C ASP A 163 6.39 -3.82 2.38
N TYR A 164 6.38 -4.75 3.32
CA TYR A 164 5.16 -5.39 3.80
C TYR A 164 5.31 -5.97 5.21
N GLY A 165 4.19 -6.10 5.92
CA GLY A 165 4.14 -6.68 7.24
C GLY A 165 2.81 -7.35 7.52
N LEU A 166 2.85 -8.60 7.98
CA LEU A 166 1.66 -9.29 8.46
C LEU A 166 1.20 -8.66 9.78
N TYR A 167 -0.07 -8.25 9.83
CA TYR A 167 -0.71 -7.85 11.07
C TYR A 167 -1.07 -9.09 11.90
N LEU A 168 -0.51 -9.17 13.11
CA LEU A 168 -0.86 -10.16 14.13
C LEU A 168 -1.81 -9.50 15.13
N PRO A 169 -3.10 -9.91 15.19
CA PRO A 169 -4.04 -9.38 16.17
C PRO A 169 -3.53 -9.55 17.61
N GLN A 170 -3.88 -8.62 18.50
CA GLN A 170 -3.35 -8.60 19.88
C GLN A 170 -3.52 -9.92 20.65
N GLU A 171 -4.62 -10.63 20.43
CA GLU A 171 -4.89 -11.94 21.05
C GLU A 171 -3.85 -13.02 20.69
N TRP A 172 -3.17 -12.91 19.54
CA TRP A 172 -2.10 -13.83 19.17
C TRP A 172 -0.90 -13.81 20.13
N PHE A 173 -0.79 -12.76 20.95
CA PHE A 173 0.25 -12.62 21.97
C PHE A 173 -0.24 -13.05 23.38
N GLY A 174 -1.46 -13.58 23.49
CA GLY A 174 -2.00 -14.14 24.73
C GLY A 174 -1.77 -15.65 24.85
N GLU A 175 -2.00 -16.20 26.04
CA GLU A 175 -1.79 -17.61 26.37
C GLU A 175 -2.61 -18.56 25.46
N ASP A 176 -3.85 -18.19 25.14
CA ASP A 176 -4.75 -18.97 24.27
C ASP A 176 -4.16 -19.26 22.88
N PHE A 177 -3.27 -18.39 22.39
CA PHE A 177 -2.63 -18.51 21.08
C PHE A 177 -1.18 -18.99 21.16
N ALA A 178 -0.63 -19.24 22.36
CA ALA A 178 0.78 -19.58 22.54
C ALA A 178 1.21 -20.83 21.74
N GLN A 179 0.35 -21.85 21.67
CA GLN A 179 0.61 -23.04 20.87
C GLN A 179 0.59 -22.74 19.37
N LEU A 180 -0.43 -21.99 18.90
CA LEU A 180 -0.52 -21.58 17.48
C LEU A 180 0.64 -20.67 17.07
N TYR A 181 1.10 -19.81 17.97
CA TYR A 181 2.24 -18.92 17.76
C TYR A 181 3.51 -19.72 17.44
N LYS A 182 3.78 -20.76 18.24
CA LYS A 182 4.89 -21.71 18.02
C LYS A 182 4.72 -22.52 16.73
N GLU A 183 3.54 -23.07 16.50
CA GLU A 183 3.24 -23.86 15.28
C GLU A 183 3.33 -23.04 13.99
N CYS A 184 3.00 -21.76 14.06
CA CYS A 184 3.12 -20.82 12.94
C CYS A 184 4.55 -20.29 12.79
N HIS A 185 5.50 -20.69 13.64
CA HIS A 185 6.88 -20.22 13.62
C HIS A 185 6.97 -18.68 13.61
N ILE A 186 6.17 -18.02 14.45
CA ILE A 186 6.28 -16.57 14.65
C ILE A 186 7.57 -16.30 15.46
N PRO A 187 8.44 -15.37 15.04
CA PRO A 187 9.68 -15.07 15.77
C PRO A 187 9.41 -14.58 17.20
N GLU A 188 10.15 -15.09 18.19
CA GLU A 188 9.92 -14.84 19.62
C GLU A 188 10.05 -13.36 19.99
N GLU A 189 10.88 -12.60 19.26
CA GLU A 189 11.07 -11.17 19.46
C GLU A 189 9.89 -10.31 18.98
N LYS A 190 8.87 -10.91 18.34
CA LYS A 190 7.69 -10.16 17.91
C LYS A 190 6.84 -9.78 19.11
N THR A 191 6.59 -8.48 19.23
CA THR A 191 5.58 -7.90 20.11
C THR A 191 4.37 -7.43 19.31
N PHE A 192 3.25 -7.21 20.00
CA PHE A 192 2.06 -6.65 19.38
C PHE A 192 2.37 -5.28 18.76
N SER A 193 1.89 -5.08 17.53
CA SER A 193 1.87 -3.79 16.85
C SER A 193 0.53 -3.62 16.15
N THR A 194 -0.07 -2.44 16.30
CA THR A 194 -1.22 -2.06 15.48
C THR A 194 -0.83 -1.95 14.02
N LYS A 195 -1.81 -1.95 13.10
CA LYS A 195 -1.56 -1.68 11.68
C LYS A 195 -0.85 -0.33 11.48
N ASN A 196 -1.25 0.71 12.21
CA ASN A 196 -0.58 2.01 12.20
C ASN A 196 0.88 1.91 12.65
N GLY A 197 1.18 1.13 13.69
CA GLY A 197 2.55 0.87 14.12
C GLY A 197 3.39 0.14 13.05
N ILE A 198 2.78 -0.82 12.35
CA ILE A 198 3.43 -1.50 11.22
C ILE A 198 3.71 -0.50 10.09
N ALA A 199 2.72 0.31 9.72
CA ALA A 199 2.82 1.34 8.68
C ALA A 199 3.95 2.35 8.99
N VAL A 200 4.00 2.89 10.21
CA VAL A 200 5.07 3.81 10.64
C VAL A 200 6.44 3.14 10.53
N ARG A 201 6.57 1.87 10.95
CA ARG A 201 7.82 1.12 10.82
C ARG A 201 8.24 0.98 9.35
N LEU A 202 7.33 0.55 8.47
CA LEU A 202 7.62 0.39 7.04
C LEU A 202 8.03 1.71 6.39
N LEU A 203 7.28 2.79 6.65
CA LEU A 203 7.59 4.13 6.17
C LEU A 203 8.97 4.59 6.62
N ASN A 204 9.27 4.45 7.92
CA ASN A 204 10.58 4.81 8.45
C ASN A 204 11.68 4.00 7.76
N GLN A 205 11.54 2.68 7.62
CA GLN A 205 12.54 1.86 6.94
C GLN A 205 12.80 2.31 5.50
N ALA A 206 11.75 2.59 4.72
CA ALA A 206 11.87 3.06 3.34
C ALA A 206 12.47 4.46 3.22
N VAL A 207 12.16 5.36 4.16
CA VAL A 207 12.76 6.70 4.21
C VAL A 207 14.25 6.63 4.58
N HIS A 208 14.60 5.83 5.59
CA HIS A 208 15.99 5.70 6.05
C HIS A 208 16.89 5.00 5.03
N SER A 209 16.35 4.15 4.15
CA SER A 209 17.14 3.50 3.09
C SER A 209 17.63 4.50 2.03
N GLY A 210 16.95 5.63 1.86
CA GLY A 210 17.27 6.63 0.84
C GLY A 210 17.04 6.16 -0.61
N LEU A 211 16.54 4.94 -0.81
CA LEU A 211 16.31 4.36 -2.14
C LEU A 211 15.14 5.03 -2.88
N PHE A 212 14.14 5.49 -2.13
CA PHE A 212 12.90 6.04 -2.67
C PHE A 212 12.79 7.53 -2.38
N GLN A 213 13.00 8.36 -3.41
CA GLN A 213 12.90 9.81 -3.31
C GLN A 213 11.42 10.23 -3.22
N ALA A 214 10.85 10.18 -2.02
CA ALA A 214 9.46 10.55 -1.78
C ALA A 214 9.36 12.02 -1.33
N ARG A 215 8.46 12.78 -1.96
CA ARG A 215 7.99 14.09 -1.45
C ARG A 215 6.63 13.96 -0.76
N TRP A 216 5.89 12.91 -1.10
CA TRP A 216 4.54 12.68 -0.61
C TRP A 216 4.43 11.36 0.14
N ILE A 217 3.72 11.38 1.27
CA ILE A 217 3.26 10.19 1.97
C ILE A 217 1.75 10.06 1.77
N GLY A 218 1.32 9.06 1.01
CA GLY A 218 -0.08 8.72 0.78
C GLY A 218 -0.59 7.70 1.79
N CYS A 219 -1.86 7.78 2.14
CA CYS A 219 -2.56 6.70 2.81
C CYS A 219 -4.06 6.76 2.55
N ASP A 220 -4.74 5.64 2.75
CA ASP A 220 -6.21 5.57 2.68
C ASP A 220 -6.87 6.31 3.86
N ALA A 221 -8.21 6.31 3.87
CA ALA A 221 -8.98 6.97 4.92
C ALA A 221 -8.93 6.21 6.27
N ALA A 222 -8.64 4.90 6.28
CA ALA A 222 -8.48 4.17 7.54
C ALA A 222 -7.26 4.68 8.32
N TYR A 223 -6.17 5.02 7.62
CA TYR A 223 -5.00 5.67 8.22
C TYR A 223 -5.18 7.18 8.37
N GLY A 224 -5.70 7.86 7.34
CA GLY A 224 -5.74 9.34 7.29
C GLY A 224 -6.72 9.99 8.27
N ASN A 225 -7.74 9.27 8.73
CA ASN A 225 -8.59 9.73 9.83
C ASN A 225 -7.96 9.51 11.22
N GLY A 226 -6.83 8.78 11.29
CA GLY A 226 -6.07 8.58 12.50
C GLY A 226 -5.14 9.75 12.77
N HIS A 227 -5.62 10.81 13.44
CA HIS A 227 -4.80 11.99 13.76
C HIS A 227 -3.49 11.64 14.48
N ALA A 228 -3.54 10.70 15.44
CA ALA A 228 -2.34 10.22 16.13
C ALA A 228 -1.34 9.49 15.21
N PHE A 229 -1.83 8.85 14.13
CA PHE A 229 -0.94 8.27 13.12
C PHE A 229 -0.27 9.37 12.31
N LEU A 230 -1.03 10.35 11.79
CA LEU A 230 -0.48 11.47 11.02
C LEU A 230 0.50 12.32 11.83
N ASP A 231 0.13 12.67 13.07
CA ASP A 231 0.97 13.45 13.99
C ASP A 231 2.22 12.67 14.44
N GLY A 232 2.17 11.33 14.41
CA GLY A 232 3.28 10.45 14.76
C GLY A 232 4.29 10.23 13.63
N LEU A 233 4.00 10.69 12.40
CA LEU A 233 4.91 10.55 11.27
C LEU A 233 6.12 11.47 11.45
N LYS A 234 7.33 10.87 11.50
CA LYS A 234 8.59 11.60 11.51
C LYS A 234 9.09 11.76 10.07
N LEU A 235 8.62 12.81 9.41
CA LEU A 235 8.93 13.07 8.00
C LEU A 235 10.21 13.91 7.85
N PRO A 236 11.08 13.60 6.87
CA PRO A 236 12.19 14.48 6.51
C PRO A 236 11.70 15.86 6.06
N GLU A 237 12.60 16.84 6.08
CA GLU A 237 12.32 18.16 5.52
C GLU A 237 11.94 18.05 4.03
N GLY A 238 10.92 18.79 3.61
CA GLY A 238 10.40 18.73 2.25
C GLY A 238 9.55 17.51 1.92
N VAL A 239 9.19 16.69 2.92
CA VAL A 239 8.27 15.55 2.77
C VAL A 239 6.99 15.79 3.56
N TRP A 240 5.84 15.60 2.91
CA TRP A 240 4.52 15.89 3.48
C TRP A 240 3.57 14.72 3.27
N TYR A 241 2.58 14.56 4.13
CA TYR A 241 1.51 13.63 3.86
C TYR A 241 0.47 14.25 2.92
N PHE A 242 -0.15 13.41 2.10
CA PHE A 242 -1.36 13.68 1.34
C PHE A 242 -2.31 12.50 1.61
N ALA A 243 -3.03 12.60 2.72
CA ALA A 243 -3.78 11.50 3.30
C ALA A 243 -5.25 11.56 2.88
N ALA A 244 -5.82 10.43 2.45
CA ALA A 244 -7.25 10.38 2.22
C ALA A 244 -8.02 10.55 3.55
N THR A 245 -9.14 11.25 3.49
CA THR A 245 -10.06 11.43 4.61
C THR A 245 -11.48 11.09 4.17
N ASN A 246 -12.44 11.19 5.08
CA ASN A 246 -13.84 10.92 4.78
C ASN A 246 -14.68 12.21 4.82
N ALA A 247 -15.85 12.17 4.18
CA ALA A 247 -16.75 13.32 4.08
C ALA A 247 -17.28 13.84 5.45
N LYS A 248 -17.26 13.00 6.49
CA LYS A 248 -17.70 13.34 7.86
C LYS A 248 -16.56 13.92 8.71
N GLU A 249 -15.33 13.90 8.21
CA GLU A 249 -14.22 14.56 8.90
C GLU A 249 -14.55 16.03 9.08
N GLN A 250 -14.18 16.57 10.24
CA GLN A 250 -14.48 17.96 10.59
C GLN A 250 -13.23 18.82 10.49
N VAL A 251 -13.41 20.04 10.00
CA VAL A 251 -12.38 21.07 9.94
C VAL A 251 -12.96 22.41 10.38
N PHE A 252 -12.10 23.32 10.83
CA PHE A 252 -12.43 24.71 11.00
C PHE A 252 -11.95 25.48 9.77
N PRO A 253 -12.84 26.10 8.97
CA PRO A 253 -12.44 26.91 7.81
C PRO A 253 -11.50 28.05 8.19
N GLU A 254 -11.70 28.63 9.37
CA GLU A 254 -10.89 29.68 9.98
C GLU A 254 -10.58 29.33 11.42
N TYR A 255 -9.48 29.83 11.97
CA TYR A 255 -9.12 29.57 13.36
C TYR A 255 -10.16 30.19 14.32
N PRO A 256 -10.85 29.40 15.16
CA PRO A 256 -11.85 29.94 16.07
C PRO A 256 -11.19 30.70 17.23
N GLN A 257 -11.72 31.87 17.56
CA GLN A 257 -11.41 32.52 18.83
C GLN A 257 -11.99 31.68 19.98
N MET A 258 -11.22 31.53 21.06
CA MET A 258 -11.58 30.73 22.23
C MET A 258 -11.84 31.64 23.42
N CYS A 259 -13.09 31.71 23.86
CA CYS A 259 -13.49 32.57 24.97
C CYS A 259 -14.03 31.75 26.14
N TYR A 260 -13.55 32.02 27.35
CA TYR A 260 -14.14 31.52 28.60
C TYR A 260 -15.05 32.61 29.18
N PRO A 261 -16.38 32.57 28.93
CA PRO A 261 -17.27 33.58 29.48
C PRO A 261 -17.29 33.49 31.02
N GLU A 262 -17.28 34.64 31.68
CA GLU A 262 -17.37 34.73 33.14
C GLU A 262 -18.70 34.14 33.64
N THR A 263 -18.62 33.14 34.52
CA THR A 263 -19.80 32.53 35.13
C THR A 263 -20.15 33.22 36.44
N LYS A 264 -21.25 33.99 36.47
CA LYS A 264 -21.75 34.66 37.69
C LYS A 264 -22.37 33.70 38.73
N ARG A 265 -22.83 32.51 38.30
CA ARG A 265 -23.34 31.42 39.15
C ARG A 265 -23.08 30.06 38.48
N GLY A 266 -22.81 29.02 39.28
CA GLY A 266 -22.56 27.65 38.82
C GLY A 266 -21.08 27.34 38.57
N ARG A 267 -20.79 26.10 38.14
CA ARG A 267 -19.42 25.64 37.85
C ARG A 267 -18.92 26.27 36.55
N PRO A 268 -17.69 26.83 36.51
CA PRO A 268 -17.09 27.34 35.28
C PRO A 268 -17.09 26.29 34.16
N ARG A 269 -17.21 26.76 32.91
CA ARG A 269 -17.13 25.87 31.74
C ARG A 269 -15.76 25.23 31.68
N LYS A 270 -15.73 23.91 31.45
CA LYS A 270 -14.48 23.17 31.22
C LYS A 270 -13.82 23.56 29.88
N HIS A 271 -14.64 23.91 28.89
CA HIS A 271 -14.24 24.16 27.51
C HIS A 271 -14.61 25.58 27.08
N PRO A 272 -13.77 26.25 26.28
CA PRO A 272 -14.06 27.58 25.77
C PRO A 272 -15.24 27.53 24.79
N VAL A 273 -15.92 28.66 24.64
CA VAL A 273 -16.85 28.89 23.54
C VAL A 273 -16.02 29.26 22.31
N LEU A 274 -16.24 28.54 21.20
CA LEU A 274 -15.59 28.80 19.92
C LEU A 274 -16.40 29.82 19.12
N SER A 275 -15.74 30.82 18.54
CA SER A 275 -16.41 31.84 17.70
C SER A 275 -17.02 31.26 16.43
N THR A 276 -16.40 30.22 15.87
CA THR A 276 -16.89 29.47 14.72
C THR A 276 -17.03 28.00 15.08
N LYS A 277 -18.01 27.35 14.46
CA LYS A 277 -18.20 25.91 14.61
C LYS A 277 -17.38 25.17 13.55
N PRO A 278 -16.90 23.96 13.85
CA PRO A 278 -16.33 23.12 12.82
C PRO A 278 -17.42 22.72 11.82
N VAL A 279 -17.04 22.56 10.56
CA VAL A 279 -17.89 22.06 9.48
C VAL A 279 -17.34 20.73 9.00
N SER A 280 -18.21 19.87 8.48
CA SER A 280 -17.77 18.66 7.81
C SER A 280 -17.16 18.96 6.45
N VAL A 281 -16.25 18.10 6.01
CA VAL A 281 -15.68 18.17 4.68
C VAL A 281 -16.76 18.05 3.59
N ARG A 282 -17.86 17.33 3.85
CA ARG A 282 -19.03 17.30 2.95
C ARG A 282 -19.66 18.68 2.77
N GLU A 283 -19.87 19.43 3.85
CA GLU A 283 -20.45 20.77 3.77
C GLU A 283 -19.58 21.68 2.90
N ILE A 284 -18.25 21.58 2.97
CA ILE A 284 -17.32 22.32 2.10
C ILE A 284 -17.44 21.87 0.62
N ALA A 285 -17.65 20.59 0.37
CA ALA A 285 -17.88 20.07 -0.98
C ALA A 285 -19.14 20.65 -1.61
N GLU A 286 -20.19 20.82 -0.80
CA GLU A 286 -21.52 21.33 -1.19
C GLU A 286 -21.58 22.87 -1.19
N ASP A 287 -20.67 23.55 -0.51
CA ASP A 287 -20.60 25.00 -0.44
C ASP A 287 -20.29 25.63 -1.81
N SER A 288 -21.24 26.40 -2.34
CA SER A 288 -21.10 27.08 -3.63
C SER A 288 -20.18 28.31 -3.60
N SER A 289 -19.87 28.84 -2.40
CA SER A 289 -18.94 29.98 -2.25
C SER A 289 -17.49 29.59 -2.53
N VAL A 290 -17.16 28.30 -2.40
CA VAL A 290 -15.89 27.71 -2.83
C VAL A 290 -16.14 27.00 -4.17
N PRO A 291 -15.83 27.61 -5.33
CA PRO A 291 -16.15 27.01 -6.62
C PRO A 291 -15.28 25.79 -6.91
N TRP A 292 -15.82 24.85 -7.69
CA TRP A 292 -15.03 23.78 -8.31
C TRP A 292 -14.19 24.38 -9.45
N GLU A 293 -12.89 24.06 -9.46
CA GLU A 293 -12.00 24.41 -10.56
C GLU A 293 -11.79 23.19 -11.47
N SER A 294 -11.99 23.37 -12.77
CA SER A 294 -11.60 22.36 -13.76
C SER A 294 -10.09 22.38 -13.96
N VAL A 295 -9.45 21.21 -13.86
CA VAL A 295 -8.00 21.07 -13.97
C VAL A 295 -7.63 19.83 -14.80
N VAL A 296 -6.55 19.94 -15.55
CA VAL A 296 -5.87 18.79 -16.16
C VAL A 296 -4.80 18.32 -15.18
N LEU A 297 -5.05 17.21 -14.49
CA LEU A 297 -4.16 16.71 -13.43
C LEU A 297 -2.90 16.04 -13.97
N ALA A 298 -2.98 15.42 -15.14
CA ALA A 298 -1.87 14.80 -15.85
C ALA A 298 -2.26 14.47 -17.28
N GLU A 299 -1.28 14.29 -18.16
CA GLU A 299 -1.48 13.66 -19.46
C GLU A 299 -1.46 12.13 -19.27
N GLY A 300 -2.61 11.49 -19.39
CA GLY A 300 -2.70 10.03 -19.36
C GLY A 300 -2.52 9.44 -20.76
N ALA A 301 -2.21 8.14 -20.84
CA ALA A 301 -2.14 7.44 -22.14
C ALA A 301 -3.50 7.31 -22.87
N LYS A 302 -4.60 7.80 -22.29
CA LYS A 302 -5.92 7.96 -22.92
C LYS A 302 -6.32 9.42 -23.16
N GLY A 303 -5.36 10.34 -23.04
CA GLY A 303 -5.59 11.78 -23.05
C GLY A 303 -5.53 12.40 -21.65
N PRO A 304 -5.77 13.73 -21.54
CA PRO A 304 -5.66 14.46 -20.29
C PRO A 304 -6.62 13.90 -19.22
N ILE A 305 -6.11 13.72 -18.01
CA ILE A 305 -6.89 13.38 -16.82
C ILE A 305 -7.56 14.67 -16.35
N LEU A 306 -8.75 14.93 -16.91
CA LEU A 306 -9.62 16.01 -16.48
C LEU A 306 -10.25 15.65 -15.13
N ALA A 307 -10.25 16.61 -14.21
CA ALA A 307 -10.96 16.52 -12.95
C ALA A 307 -11.49 17.90 -12.56
N GLU A 308 -12.47 17.90 -11.67
CA GLU A 308 -12.83 19.10 -10.92
C GLU A 308 -12.20 19.00 -9.53
N ARG A 309 -11.65 20.09 -9.01
CA ARG A 309 -11.09 20.12 -7.66
C ARG A 309 -11.59 21.32 -6.85
N LYS A 310 -11.59 21.16 -5.53
CA LYS A 310 -11.60 22.28 -4.57
C LYS A 310 -10.40 22.13 -3.66
N TYR A 311 -9.87 23.24 -3.19
CA TYR A 311 -8.83 23.22 -2.17
C TYR A 311 -8.92 24.48 -1.32
N MET A 312 -8.52 24.36 -0.06
CA MET A 312 -8.42 25.51 0.84
C MET A 312 -7.43 25.22 1.97
N ARG A 313 -6.94 26.30 2.59
CA ARG A 313 -6.32 26.22 3.91
C ARG A 313 -7.42 26.17 4.97
N CYS A 314 -7.25 25.30 5.95
CA CYS A 314 -8.17 25.19 7.09
C CYS A 314 -7.42 24.62 8.30
N TYR A 315 -8.09 24.48 9.42
CA TYR A 315 -7.52 23.90 10.64
C TYR A 315 -8.19 22.55 10.92
N SER A 316 -7.37 21.54 11.17
CA SER A 316 -7.87 20.21 11.55
C SER A 316 -8.71 20.27 12.83
N CYS A 317 -9.72 19.41 12.98
CA CYS A 317 -10.39 19.24 14.27
C CYS A 317 -9.68 18.16 15.10
N ARG A 318 -9.47 18.40 16.39
CA ARG A 318 -8.88 17.42 17.31
C ARG A 318 -9.84 17.10 18.44
N LYS A 319 -9.97 15.81 18.75
CA LYS A 319 -10.67 15.34 19.95
C LYS A 319 -9.82 15.64 21.18
N ASP A 320 -10.47 15.95 22.30
CA ASP A 320 -9.83 16.21 23.59
C ASP A 320 -10.27 15.21 24.68
N GLY A 321 -10.95 14.14 24.28
CA GLY A 321 -11.55 13.14 25.17
C GLY A 321 -13.00 13.44 25.57
N ASN A 322 -13.52 14.65 25.30
CA ASN A 322 -14.94 14.95 25.44
C ASN A 322 -15.71 14.50 24.17
N ARG A 323 -16.90 13.92 24.34
CA ARG A 323 -17.74 13.45 23.23
C ARG A 323 -18.37 14.59 22.42
N SER A 324 -18.57 15.76 23.01
CA SER A 324 -19.31 16.87 22.40
C SER A 324 -18.46 18.09 22.08
N TYR A 325 -17.14 18.00 22.23
CA TYR A 325 -16.23 19.10 21.98
C TYR A 325 -15.05 18.66 21.14
N VAL A 326 -14.65 19.53 20.21
CA VAL A 326 -13.44 19.42 19.42
C VAL A 326 -12.70 20.75 19.53
N LYS A 327 -11.37 20.68 19.49
CA LYS A 327 -10.49 21.85 19.47
C LYS A 327 -9.86 22.00 18.07
N PRO A 328 -9.55 23.22 17.62
CA PRO A 328 -8.72 23.39 16.42
C PRO A 328 -7.33 22.80 16.65
N GLY A 329 -6.83 22.14 15.62
CA GLY A 329 -5.48 21.60 15.53
C GLY A 329 -4.61 22.42 14.58
N PRO A 330 -3.53 21.82 14.06
CA PRO A 330 -2.68 22.46 13.07
C PRO A 330 -3.44 22.89 11.83
N GLU A 331 -2.93 23.95 11.19
CA GLU A 331 -3.34 24.38 9.87
C GLU A 331 -2.89 23.33 8.84
N ILE A 332 -3.78 23.00 7.91
CA ILE A 332 -3.61 21.97 6.89
C ILE A 332 -4.18 22.45 5.56
N TRP A 333 -3.79 21.79 4.47
CA TRP A 333 -4.55 21.81 3.24
C TRP A 333 -5.70 20.82 3.32
N LEU A 334 -6.88 21.24 2.88
CA LEU A 334 -7.98 20.37 2.48
C LEU A 334 -8.06 20.38 0.95
N TYR A 335 -8.08 19.20 0.34
CA TYR A 335 -8.15 19.03 -1.12
C TYR A 335 -9.25 18.03 -1.47
N LEU A 336 -10.14 18.41 -2.39
CA LEU A 336 -11.24 17.59 -2.86
C LEU A 336 -11.08 17.38 -4.35
N ARG A 337 -11.32 16.15 -4.80
CA ARG A 337 -11.34 15.80 -6.22
C ARG A 337 -12.66 15.15 -6.55
N LYS A 338 -13.34 15.71 -7.54
CA LYS A 338 -14.54 15.13 -8.13
C LYS A 338 -14.18 14.45 -9.45
N TYR A 339 -14.55 13.19 -9.55
CA TYR A 339 -14.33 12.32 -10.70
C TYR A 339 -15.48 12.46 -11.71
N ALA A 340 -15.25 11.97 -12.93
CA ALA A 340 -16.21 12.08 -14.03
C ALA A 340 -17.54 11.34 -13.75
N ASP A 341 -17.54 10.34 -12.89
CA ASP A 341 -18.73 9.62 -12.42
C ASP A 341 -19.47 10.35 -11.27
N GLY A 342 -18.96 11.51 -10.86
CA GLY A 342 -19.48 12.30 -9.74
C GLY A 342 -18.98 11.88 -8.36
N GLU A 343 -18.15 10.83 -8.25
CA GLU A 343 -17.53 10.46 -6.97
C GLU A 343 -16.62 11.59 -6.50
N ILE A 344 -16.71 11.96 -5.22
CA ILE A 344 -15.83 12.93 -4.59
C ILE A 344 -14.91 12.21 -3.61
N LYS A 345 -13.59 12.39 -3.79
CA LYS A 345 -12.57 11.97 -2.83
C LYS A 345 -11.98 13.17 -2.10
N TYR A 346 -11.67 12.95 -0.83
CA TYR A 346 -11.29 13.98 0.13
C TYR A 346 -9.89 13.70 0.66
N PHE A 347 -9.07 14.73 0.79
CA PHE A 347 -7.68 14.60 1.21
C PHE A 347 -7.26 15.74 2.13
N VAL A 348 -6.36 15.44 3.07
CA VAL A 348 -5.71 16.42 3.93
C VAL A 348 -4.19 16.35 3.77
N SER A 349 -3.52 17.50 3.90
CA SER A 349 -2.06 17.57 3.82
C SER A 349 -1.45 18.54 4.82
N ASN A 350 -0.30 18.18 5.42
CA ASN A 350 0.52 19.09 6.23
C ASN A 350 1.53 19.90 5.41
N ALA A 351 1.42 19.90 4.08
CA ALA A 351 2.23 20.76 3.23
C ALA A 351 2.13 22.24 3.66
N PRO A 352 3.21 23.03 3.49
CA PRO A 352 3.22 24.43 3.90
C PRO A 352 2.21 25.25 3.10
N GLY A 353 1.71 26.34 3.69
CA GLY A 353 0.71 27.21 3.06
C GLY A 353 1.20 27.91 1.79
N GLY A 354 2.52 28.09 1.63
CA GLY A 354 3.12 28.63 0.42
C GLY A 354 3.36 27.60 -0.70
N LEU A 355 2.98 26.33 -0.50
CA LEU A 355 3.14 25.31 -1.54
C LEU A 355 2.20 25.62 -2.73
N ALA A 356 2.74 25.56 -3.94
CA ALA A 356 1.95 25.68 -5.16
C ALA A 356 0.91 24.57 -5.22
N VAL A 357 -0.34 24.92 -5.56
CA VAL A 357 -1.46 23.96 -5.58
C VAL A 357 -1.25 22.83 -6.59
N GLN A 358 -0.47 23.07 -7.65
CA GLN A 358 -0.09 22.07 -8.65
C GLN A 358 0.72 20.91 -8.04
N GLU A 359 1.42 21.14 -6.93
CA GLU A 359 2.10 20.06 -6.21
C GLU A 359 1.08 19.13 -5.50
N LEU A 360 -0.07 19.66 -5.04
CA LEU A 360 -1.18 18.86 -4.52
C LEU A 360 -1.89 18.09 -5.64
N ASP A 361 -2.04 18.70 -6.83
CA ASP A 361 -2.57 18.01 -8.02
C ASP A 361 -1.70 16.80 -8.37
N ARG A 362 -0.38 16.98 -8.35
CA ARG A 362 0.59 15.91 -8.55
C ARG A 362 0.47 14.84 -7.47
N ALA A 363 0.31 15.20 -6.21
CA ALA A 363 0.07 14.23 -5.14
C ALA A 363 -1.22 13.41 -5.41
N ALA A 364 -2.29 14.08 -5.85
CA ALA A 364 -3.57 13.45 -6.13
C ALA A 364 -3.53 12.44 -7.30
N THR A 365 -2.56 12.53 -8.21
CA THR A 365 -2.36 11.53 -9.29
C THR A 365 -1.50 10.35 -8.85
N LEU A 366 -0.64 10.51 -7.83
CA LEU A 366 0.30 9.50 -7.36
C LEU A 366 -0.27 8.51 -6.32
N ARG A 367 -1.52 8.65 -5.87
CA ARG A 367 -2.11 7.83 -4.78
C ARG A 367 -2.63 6.45 -5.22
N CYS A 368 -3.19 6.36 -6.43
CA CYS A 368 -3.80 5.14 -6.98
C CYS A 368 -2.88 3.89 -7.07
N PRO A 369 -1.54 4.00 -7.21
CA PRO A 369 -0.70 2.84 -7.51
C PRO A 369 -0.69 1.67 -6.53
N ILE A 370 -0.93 1.87 -5.23
CA ILE A 370 -0.97 0.73 -4.30
C ILE A 370 -2.20 -0.17 -4.53
N GLU A 371 -3.36 0.45 -4.79
CA GLU A 371 -4.60 -0.26 -5.15
C GLU A 371 -4.38 -1.04 -6.46
N GLN A 372 -3.70 -0.41 -7.43
CA GLN A 372 -3.32 -1.02 -8.69
C GLN A 372 -2.34 -2.19 -8.52
N CYS A 373 -1.32 -2.07 -7.67
CA CYS A 373 -0.43 -3.19 -7.30
C CYS A 373 -1.21 -4.36 -6.73
N PHE A 374 -2.16 -4.11 -5.82
CA PHE A 374 -2.98 -5.18 -5.25
C PHE A 374 -3.84 -5.86 -6.30
N GLU A 375 -4.46 -5.10 -7.19
CA GLU A 375 -5.27 -5.66 -8.26
C GLU A 375 -4.43 -6.56 -9.17
N GLU A 376 -3.29 -6.05 -9.65
CA GLU A 376 -2.38 -6.82 -10.50
C GLU A 376 -1.87 -8.09 -9.80
N CYS A 377 -1.39 -7.96 -8.57
CA CYS A 377 -0.83 -9.07 -7.81
C CYS A 377 -1.88 -10.13 -7.45
N LYS A 378 -3.10 -9.73 -7.09
CA LYS A 378 -4.17 -10.68 -6.72
C LYS A 378 -4.76 -11.37 -7.92
N SER A 379 -5.07 -10.60 -8.96
CA SER A 379 -5.77 -11.11 -10.14
C SER A 379 -4.85 -11.97 -11.00
N ASN A 380 -3.54 -11.67 -11.02
CA ASN A 380 -2.63 -12.30 -11.97
C ASN A 380 -1.45 -13.03 -11.36
N LEU A 381 -0.93 -12.63 -10.19
CA LEU A 381 0.32 -13.17 -9.66
C LEU A 381 0.12 -14.01 -8.40
N GLY A 382 -1.12 -14.43 -8.13
CA GLY A 382 -1.41 -15.35 -7.04
C GLY A 382 -1.18 -14.79 -5.64
N MET A 383 -1.20 -13.48 -5.42
CA MET A 383 -1.07 -12.88 -4.10
C MET A 383 -2.06 -13.46 -3.08
N GLY A 384 -3.26 -13.83 -3.53
CA GLY A 384 -4.30 -14.47 -2.72
C GLY A 384 -4.32 -15.99 -2.74
N HIS A 385 -3.39 -16.66 -3.42
CA HIS A 385 -3.43 -18.11 -3.63
C HIS A 385 -2.67 -18.92 -2.58
N TYR A 386 -1.94 -18.27 -1.67
CA TYR A 386 -1.09 -18.97 -0.72
C TYR A 386 -1.86 -19.85 0.28
N GLU A 387 -1.28 -21.01 0.56
CA GLU A 387 -1.80 -22.01 1.50
C GLU A 387 -0.91 -22.19 2.74
N CYS A 388 0.15 -21.39 2.87
CA CYS A 388 1.05 -21.40 4.01
C CYS A 388 0.34 -21.11 5.33
N ARG A 389 0.72 -21.85 6.38
CA ARG A 389 0.33 -21.58 7.78
C ARG A 389 1.34 -20.72 8.52
N SER A 390 2.62 -20.85 8.23
CA SER A 390 3.68 -20.18 8.97
C SER A 390 3.81 -18.69 8.62
N TYR A 391 4.27 -17.91 9.59
CA TYR A 391 4.60 -16.50 9.44
C TYR A 391 5.62 -16.30 8.31
N GLN A 392 6.68 -17.11 8.32
CA GLN A 392 7.71 -17.08 7.30
C GLN A 392 7.19 -17.47 5.91
N GLY A 393 6.32 -18.48 5.82
CA GLY A 393 5.72 -18.90 4.56
C GLY A 393 4.85 -17.82 3.94
N TRP A 394 4.12 -17.07 4.76
CA TRP A 394 3.39 -15.87 4.31
C TRP A 394 4.36 -14.80 3.80
N LYS A 395 5.42 -14.51 4.55
CA LYS A 395 6.40 -13.49 4.15
C LYS A 395 7.08 -13.81 2.83
N ARG A 396 7.51 -15.05 2.64
CA ARG A 396 8.16 -15.51 1.40
C ARG A 396 7.22 -15.44 0.21
N HIS A 397 5.96 -15.84 0.38
CA HIS A 397 4.97 -15.73 -0.68
C HIS A 397 4.78 -14.28 -1.14
N MET A 398 4.61 -13.34 -0.20
CA MET A 398 4.44 -11.92 -0.55
C MET A 398 5.68 -11.37 -1.27
N LEU A 399 6.88 -11.70 -0.79
CA LEU A 399 8.12 -11.27 -1.46
C LEU A 399 8.24 -11.83 -2.87
N PHE A 400 7.93 -13.11 -3.07
CA PHE A 400 8.02 -13.73 -4.40
C PHE A 400 6.97 -13.17 -5.37
N VAL A 401 5.77 -12.84 -4.88
CA VAL A 401 4.76 -12.13 -5.66
C VAL A 401 5.26 -10.74 -6.05
N MET A 402 5.87 -10.01 -5.12
CA MET A 402 6.49 -8.70 -5.40
C MET A 402 7.62 -8.82 -6.43
N THR A 403 8.51 -9.81 -6.27
CA THR A 403 9.59 -10.12 -7.22
C THR A 403 9.06 -10.46 -8.60
N ALA A 404 7.99 -11.27 -8.70
CA ALA A 404 7.35 -11.56 -9.99
C ALA A 404 6.71 -10.30 -10.59
N HIS A 405 6.03 -9.49 -9.76
CA HIS A 405 5.39 -8.24 -10.21
C HIS A 405 6.40 -7.28 -10.82
N LEU A 406 7.55 -7.07 -10.17
CA LEU A 406 8.63 -6.23 -10.68
C LEU A 406 9.14 -6.70 -12.04
N PHE A 407 9.30 -8.01 -12.23
CA PHE A 407 9.67 -8.55 -13.55
C PHE A 407 8.64 -8.20 -14.62
N THR A 408 7.34 -8.22 -14.31
CA THR A 408 6.30 -7.81 -15.27
C THR A 408 6.41 -6.34 -15.68
N ILE A 409 6.91 -5.48 -14.79
CA ILE A 409 7.14 -4.06 -15.10
C ILE A 409 8.38 -3.96 -16.01
N HIS A 410 9.46 -4.70 -15.71
CA HIS A 410 10.71 -4.71 -16.50
C HIS A 410 10.44 -5.09 -17.95
N ILE A 411 9.70 -6.17 -18.14
CA ILE A 411 9.33 -6.64 -19.46
C ILE A 411 8.43 -5.64 -20.19
N ARG A 412 7.46 -5.02 -19.51
CA ARG A 412 6.61 -3.97 -20.12
C ARG A 412 7.43 -2.81 -20.66
N GLU A 413 8.49 -2.41 -19.96
CA GLU A 413 9.40 -1.35 -20.44
C GLU A 413 10.18 -1.75 -21.68
N ILE A 414 10.68 -2.99 -21.74
CA ILE A 414 11.37 -3.52 -22.93
C ILE A 414 10.44 -3.51 -24.15
N PHE A 415 9.22 -4.01 -24.00
CA PHE A 415 8.26 -4.05 -25.11
C PHE A 415 7.74 -2.67 -25.52
N LYS A 416 7.64 -1.71 -24.57
CA LYS A 416 7.36 -0.32 -24.92
C LYS A 416 8.46 0.24 -25.83
N LYS A 417 9.73 0.07 -25.48
CA LYS A 417 10.87 0.55 -26.28
C LYS A 417 10.91 -0.08 -27.67
N LYS A 418 10.61 -1.38 -27.80
CA LYS A 418 10.55 -2.07 -29.09
C LYS A 418 9.46 -1.55 -30.04
N ARG A 419 8.38 -0.95 -29.55
CA ARG A 419 7.31 -0.40 -30.42
C ARG A 419 7.64 0.98 -31.01
N PHE A 420 8.67 1.64 -30.50
CA PHE A 420 9.13 2.96 -30.95
C PHE A 420 10.42 2.89 -31.80
N HIS A 421 10.90 1.69 -32.09
CA HIS A 421 11.96 1.37 -33.03
C HIS A 421 11.38 0.46 -34.10
#